data_AF-A0A8J7T3Z3-F1
#
_entry.id   AF-A0A8J7T3Z3-F1
#
_cell.length_a   1.000
_cell.length_b   1.000
_cell.length_c   1.000
_cell.angle_alpha   90.00
_cell.angle_beta   90.00
_cell.angle_gamma   90.00
#
_symmetry.space_group_name_H-M   'P 1'
#
loop_
_entity.id
_entity.type
_entity.pdbx_description
1 polymer ?
#
loop_
_entity_poly.entity_id
_entity_poly.type
_entity_poly.pdbx_seq_one_letter_code
_entity_poly.pdbx_strand_id
1 'polypeptide(L)'
;MPAPDAITCDKLAKLIGTPRCPLLVDVRTERVRAGDPRLIPGARPLAAAEAAPAGLAALAETLAVTPAGPVVVICAEGHRRSQGVAAWLRSAGVAAEYLEGGQAAWAAAGLPLVDPTPITARDGLGRSVWVTRSRPKIDRIACPWLIRRFVDP
;
A
#
# COMPACT_ATOMS: atom_id res chain seq x y z
N MET A 1 18.92 2.52 17.74
CA MET A 1 19.55 3.50 16.83
C MET A 1 18.41 4.22 16.13
N PRO A 2 18.34 5.56 16.12
CA PRO A 2 17.21 6.25 15.51
C PRO A 2 17.16 5.92 14.01
N ALA A 3 15.97 5.53 13.54
CA ALA A 3 15.70 5.25 12.13
C ALA A 3 14.88 6.42 11.55
N PRO A 4 15.52 7.53 11.14
CA PRO A 4 14.82 8.74 10.71
C PRO A 4 13.96 8.53 9.45
N ASP A 5 14.27 7.49 8.68
CA ASP A 5 13.58 7.13 7.44
C ASP A 5 12.49 6.06 7.64
N ALA A 6 12.11 5.79 8.90
CA ALA A 6 11.13 4.77 9.25
C ALA A 6 9.88 5.35 9.90
N ILE A 7 8.72 4.80 9.53
CA ILE A 7 7.45 5.04 10.22
C ILE A 7 7.11 3.84 11.10
N THR A 8 6.69 4.09 12.34
CA THR A 8 6.27 3.03 13.28
C THR A 8 4.87 2.52 12.93
N CYS A 9 4.56 1.27 13.33
CA CYS A 9 3.23 0.69 13.15
C CYS A 9 2.13 1.57 13.77
N ASP A 10 2.32 2.04 15.01
CA ASP A 10 1.35 2.89 15.71
C ASP A 10 1.11 4.23 15.01
N LYS A 11 2.17 4.87 14.49
CA LYS A 11 2.06 6.13 13.75
C LYS A 11 1.30 5.91 12.45
N LEU A 12 1.62 4.85 11.69
CA LEU A 12 0.91 4.52 10.46
C LEU A 12 -0.56 4.15 10.73
N ALA A 13 -0.85 3.33 11.74
CA ALA A 13 -2.22 2.91 12.08
C ALA A 13 -3.17 4.09 12.35
N LYS A 14 -2.68 5.17 12.96
CA LYS A 14 -3.45 6.40 13.19
C LYS A 14 -3.72 7.22 11.93
N LEU A 15 -2.97 6.98 10.86
CA LEU A 15 -3.11 7.70 9.59
C LEU A 15 -4.04 6.98 8.61
N ILE A 16 -4.09 5.65 8.64
CA ILE A 16 -4.95 4.84 7.78
C ILE A 16 -6.41 5.31 7.91
N GLY A 17 -7.08 5.48 6.76
CA GLY A 17 -8.46 5.97 6.72
C GLY A 17 -8.62 7.49 6.79
N THR A 18 -7.61 8.25 7.22
CA THR A 18 -7.65 9.71 7.28
C THR A 18 -7.11 10.34 5.99
N PRO A 19 -7.48 11.58 5.59
CA PRO A 19 -6.91 12.27 4.43
C PRO A 19 -5.37 12.38 4.42
N ARG A 20 -4.73 12.21 5.59
CA ARG A 20 -3.26 12.23 5.76
C ARG A 20 -2.60 10.86 5.59
N CYS A 21 -3.36 9.81 5.25
CA CYS A 21 -2.79 8.50 4.97
C CYS A 21 -1.78 8.61 3.83
N PRO A 22 -0.52 8.20 4.04
CA PRO A 22 0.47 8.15 2.98
C PRO A 22 0.06 7.16 1.89
N LEU A 23 0.67 7.27 0.71
CA LEU A 23 0.56 6.20 -0.29
C LEU A 23 1.29 4.96 0.23
N LEU A 24 0.57 3.86 0.37
CA LEU A 24 1.11 2.62 0.90
C LEU A 24 1.47 1.68 -0.26
N VAL A 25 2.74 1.30 -0.34
CA VAL A 25 3.25 0.48 -1.45
C VAL A 25 3.86 -0.81 -0.89
N ASP A 26 3.23 -1.94 -1.22
CA ASP A 26 3.71 -3.27 -0.84
C ASP A 26 4.69 -3.80 -1.90
N VAL A 27 5.96 -3.89 -1.49
CA VAL A 27 7.08 -4.37 -2.30
C VAL A 27 7.51 -5.78 -1.89
N ARG A 28 6.63 -6.60 -1.31
CA ARG A 28 6.91 -8.03 -1.13
C ARG A 28 7.00 -8.70 -2.50
N THR A 29 7.81 -9.75 -2.61
CA THR A 29 7.85 -10.54 -3.84
C THR A 29 6.55 -11.33 -3.99
N GLU A 30 6.22 -11.72 -5.22
CA GLU A 30 5.06 -12.58 -5.49
C GLU A 30 5.11 -13.88 -4.68
N ARG A 31 6.29 -14.49 -4.56
CA ARG A 31 6.49 -15.68 -3.71
C ARG A 31 6.12 -15.42 -2.24
N VAL A 32 6.52 -14.28 -1.67
CA VAL A 32 6.18 -13.94 -0.29
C VAL A 32 4.68 -13.66 -0.15
N ARG A 33 4.08 -12.94 -1.10
CA ARG A 33 2.63 -12.68 -1.12
C ARG A 33 1.80 -13.93 -1.34
N ALA A 34 2.30 -14.93 -2.06
CA ALA A 34 1.59 -16.21 -2.23
C ALA A 34 1.49 -16.98 -0.91
N GLY A 35 2.45 -16.81 0.01
CA GLY A 35 2.42 -17.43 1.34
C GLY A 35 1.56 -16.67 2.37
N ASP A 36 1.47 -15.34 2.23
CA ASP A 36 0.53 -14.51 3.01
C ASP A 36 -0.04 -13.41 2.09
N PRO A 37 -1.24 -13.63 1.50
CA PRO A 37 -1.83 -12.72 0.52
C PRO A 37 -2.34 -11.42 1.14
N ARG A 38 -2.44 -11.36 2.47
CA ARG A 38 -3.02 -10.22 3.16
C ARG A 38 -2.11 -9.00 3.04
N LEU A 39 -2.73 -7.84 2.93
CA LEU A 39 -2.11 -6.52 2.80
C LEU A 39 -2.46 -5.63 3.99
N ILE A 40 -1.62 -4.64 4.27
CA ILE A 40 -2.00 -3.53 5.15
C ILE A 40 -3.15 -2.75 4.49
N PRO A 41 -4.20 -2.32 5.22
CA PRO A 41 -5.34 -1.63 4.63
C PRO A 41 -4.91 -0.39 3.84
N GLY A 42 -5.36 -0.30 2.59
CA GLY A 42 -4.97 0.78 1.67
C GLY A 42 -3.60 0.62 1.01
N ALA A 43 -2.88 -0.49 1.25
CA ALA A 43 -1.65 -0.82 0.53
C ALA A 43 -1.93 -1.38 -0.87
N ARG A 44 -1.16 -0.88 -1.84
CA ARG A 44 -1.15 -1.39 -3.22
C ARG A 44 0.08 -2.28 -3.42
N PRO A 45 -0.08 -3.55 -3.85
CA PRO A 45 1.05 -4.40 -4.19
C PRO A 45 1.66 -3.97 -5.53
N LEU A 46 2.98 -3.79 -5.58
CA LEU A 46 3.69 -3.62 -6.86
C LEU A 46 3.84 -4.96 -7.57
N ALA A 47 3.55 -4.97 -8.88
CA ALA A 47 3.90 -6.07 -9.75
C ALA A 47 5.43 -6.20 -9.88
N ALA A 48 5.94 -7.36 -10.32
CA ALA A 48 7.38 -7.56 -10.49
C ALA A 48 8.04 -6.52 -11.42
N ALA A 49 7.35 -6.12 -12.49
CA ALA A 49 7.82 -5.09 -13.42
C ALA A 49 7.88 -3.69 -12.78
N GLU A 50 6.89 -3.34 -11.95
CA GLU A 50 6.88 -2.06 -11.22
C GLU A 50 7.96 -2.00 -10.13
N ALA A 51 8.30 -3.15 -9.53
CA ALA A 51 9.36 -3.25 -8.52
C ALA A 51 10.77 -3.30 -9.13
N ALA A 52 10.91 -3.38 -10.45
CA ALA A 52 12.18 -3.30 -11.16
C ALA A 52 12.64 -1.84 -11.32
N PRO A 53 13.93 -1.56 -11.60
CA PRO A 53 14.45 -0.19 -11.67
C PRO A 53 13.67 0.75 -12.62
N ALA A 54 13.32 0.29 -13.82
CA ALA A 54 12.54 1.07 -14.77
C ALA A 54 11.10 1.34 -14.29
N GLY A 55 10.48 0.37 -13.60
CA GLY A 55 9.16 0.54 -13.01
C GLY A 55 9.16 1.53 -11.85
N LEU A 56 10.19 1.47 -11.00
CA LEU A 56 10.38 2.44 -9.92
C LEU A 56 10.64 3.85 -10.48
N ALA A 57 11.41 3.97 -11.57
CA ALA A 57 11.58 5.23 -12.31
C ALA A 57 10.25 5.83 -12.74
N ALA A 58 9.42 5.05 -13.44
CA ALA A 58 8.09 5.50 -13.87
C ALA A 58 7.17 5.85 -12.69
N LEU A 59 7.25 5.09 -11.58
CA LEU A 59 6.50 5.39 -10.36
C LEU A 59 6.92 6.74 -9.76
N ALA A 60 8.23 7.01 -9.64
CA ALA A 60 8.72 8.29 -9.12
C ALA A 60 8.30 9.47 -9.99
N GLU A 61 8.41 9.35 -11.32
CA GLU A 61 7.95 10.38 -12.26
C GLU A 61 6.45 10.68 -12.08
N THR A 62 5.64 9.63 -11.94
CA THR A 62 4.19 9.77 -11.69
C THR A 62 3.90 10.49 -10.38
N LEU A 63 4.65 10.19 -9.32
CA LEU A 63 4.51 10.82 -8.01
C LEU A 63 5.07 12.25 -7.96
N ALA A 64 5.97 12.62 -8.86
CA ALA A 64 6.48 13.98 -8.98
C ALA A 64 5.44 14.92 -9.61
N VAL A 65 4.66 14.44 -10.57
CA VAL A 65 3.62 15.24 -11.28
C VAL A 65 2.25 15.20 -10.59
N THR A 66 2.00 14.18 -9.77
CA THR A 66 0.75 14.02 -9.03
C THR A 66 1.06 14.19 -7.55
N PRO A 67 0.58 15.25 -6.87
CA PRO A 67 0.80 15.40 -5.44
C PRO A 67 0.04 14.31 -4.67
N ALA A 68 0.67 13.15 -4.55
CA ALA A 68 0.37 12.15 -3.54
C ALA A 68 1.11 12.58 -2.26
N GLY A 69 0.52 12.32 -1.10
CA GLY A 69 1.25 12.48 0.17
C GLY A 69 2.52 11.62 0.21
N PRO A 70 3.27 11.63 1.33
CA PRO A 70 4.48 10.82 1.47
C PRO A 70 4.19 9.33 1.16
N VAL A 71 5.21 8.60 0.71
CA VAL A 71 5.11 7.17 0.42
C VAL A 71 5.59 6.37 1.63
N VAL A 72 4.86 5.33 1.99
CA VAL A 72 5.33 4.32 2.94
C VAL A 72 5.51 3.01 2.22
N VAL A 73 6.76 2.54 2.21
CA VAL A 73 7.14 1.30 1.54
C VAL A 73 7.12 0.14 2.54
N ILE A 74 6.39 -0.91 2.19
CA ILE A 74 6.13 -2.07 3.05
C ILE A 74 6.79 -3.30 2.43
N CYS A 75 7.63 -3.99 3.19
CA CYS A 75 8.05 -5.35 2.85
C CYS A 75 7.73 -6.30 4.01
N ALA A 76 8.19 -7.55 3.94
CA ALA A 76 7.87 -8.57 4.95
C ALA A 76 8.35 -8.15 6.36
N GLU A 77 9.60 -7.70 6.48
CA GLU A 77 10.27 -7.51 7.77
C GLU A 77 10.80 -6.07 7.98
N GLY A 78 10.54 -5.16 7.05
CA GLY A 78 10.97 -3.75 7.16
C GLY A 78 12.47 -3.54 6.95
N HIS A 79 13.12 -4.43 6.19
CA HIS A 79 14.57 -4.41 5.94
C HIS A 79 14.89 -4.14 4.46
N ARG A 80 15.87 -4.87 3.91
CA ARG A 80 16.48 -4.73 2.57
C ARG A 80 15.56 -4.13 1.49
N ARG A 81 14.44 -4.78 1.16
CA ARG A 81 13.58 -4.36 0.04
C ARG A 81 12.89 -3.02 0.27
N SER A 82 12.21 -2.85 1.41
CA SER A 82 11.49 -1.60 1.68
C SER A 82 12.44 -0.44 1.88
N GLN A 83 13.58 -0.67 2.55
CA GLN A 83 14.61 0.35 2.74
C GLN A 83 15.23 0.77 1.40
N GLY A 84 15.59 -0.19 0.54
CA GLY A 84 16.18 0.10 -0.78
C GLY A 84 15.22 0.87 -1.69
N VAL A 85 13.95 0.46 -1.77
CA VAL A 85 12.95 1.18 -2.58
C VAL A 85 12.66 2.57 -2.01
N ALA A 86 12.52 2.71 -0.69
CA ALA A 86 12.31 4.01 -0.07
C ALA A 86 13.51 4.96 -0.29
N ALA A 87 14.74 4.46 -0.15
CA ALA A 87 15.95 5.24 -0.42
C ALA A 87 16.03 5.66 -1.89
N TRP A 88 15.69 4.76 -2.81
CA TRP A 88 15.67 5.06 -4.24
C TRP A 88 14.63 6.14 -4.57
N LEU A 89 13.40 6.04 -4.03
CA LEU A 89 12.36 7.07 -4.18
C LEU A 89 12.83 8.43 -3.64
N ARG A 90 13.47 8.46 -2.46
CA ARG A 90 14.07 9.68 -1.91
C ARG A 90 15.14 10.28 -2.82
N SER A 91 15.98 9.46 -3.44
CA SER A 91 16.98 9.92 -4.40
C SER A 91 16.36 10.58 -5.65
N ALA A 92 15.12 10.22 -5.98
CA ALA A 92 14.33 10.82 -7.05
C ALA A 92 13.46 12.00 -6.57
N GLY A 93 13.67 12.51 -5.34
CA GLY A 93 12.94 13.65 -4.78
C GLY A 93 11.56 13.31 -4.20
N VAL A 94 11.19 12.04 -4.12
CA VAL A 94 9.91 11.60 -3.52
C VAL A 94 10.10 11.36 -2.03
N ALA A 95 9.30 12.04 -1.19
CA ALA A 95 9.30 11.80 0.25
C ALA A 95 8.82 10.37 0.55
N ALA A 96 9.71 9.51 1.06
CA ALA A 96 9.41 8.11 1.32
C ALA A 96 10.01 7.61 2.65
N GLU A 97 9.19 6.95 3.46
CA GLU A 97 9.56 6.20 4.66
C GLU A 97 9.37 4.69 4.40
N TYR A 98 10.01 3.82 5.18
CA TYR A 98 9.66 2.40 5.23
C TYR A 98 8.92 2.06 6.53
N LEU A 99 8.05 1.06 6.49
CA LEU A 99 7.39 0.56 7.71
C LEU A 99 8.39 -0.20 8.57
N GLU A 100 8.60 0.27 9.80
CA GLU A 100 9.46 -0.39 10.78
C GLU A 100 8.94 -1.81 11.09
N GLY A 101 9.82 -2.80 10.94
CA GLY A 101 9.48 -4.22 11.13
C GLY A 101 8.54 -4.82 10.06
N GLY A 102 8.15 -4.04 9.06
CA GLY A 102 7.35 -4.50 7.92
C GLY A 102 5.97 -5.05 8.30
N GLN A 103 5.40 -5.88 7.40
CA GLN A 103 4.12 -6.54 7.67
C GLN A 103 4.19 -7.50 8.87
N ALA A 104 5.35 -8.09 9.15
CA ALA A 104 5.53 -8.99 10.30
C ALA A 104 5.26 -8.25 11.62
N ALA A 105 5.87 -7.07 11.82
CA ALA A 105 5.62 -6.27 13.02
C ALA A 105 4.19 -5.73 13.08
N TRP A 106 3.62 -5.34 11.92
CA TRP A 106 2.22 -4.92 11.83
C TRP A 106 1.26 -6.02 12.31
N ALA A 107 1.47 -7.25 11.84
CA ALA A 107 0.68 -8.41 12.24
C ALA A 107 0.91 -8.78 13.72
N ALA A 108 2.16 -8.73 14.19
CA ALA A 108 2.49 -8.99 15.59
C ALA A 108 1.86 -7.98 16.55
N ALA A 109 1.66 -6.74 16.11
CA ALA A 109 0.94 -5.70 16.84
C ALA A 109 -0.59 -5.90 16.83
N GLY A 110 -1.11 -6.96 16.19
CA GLY A 110 -2.55 -7.24 16.09
C GLY A 110 -3.31 -6.24 15.21
N LEU A 111 -2.61 -5.50 14.34
CA LEU A 111 -3.23 -4.49 13.49
C LEU A 111 -3.93 -5.14 12.28
N PRO A 112 -4.97 -4.48 11.71
CA PRO A 112 -5.79 -5.10 10.67
C PRO A 112 -5.01 -5.41 9.40
N LEU A 113 -5.34 -6.53 8.76
CA LEU A 113 -4.89 -6.89 7.42
C LEU A 113 -6.10 -7.24 6.55
N VAL A 114 -5.99 -7.01 5.24
CA VAL A 114 -7.05 -7.29 4.27
C VAL A 114 -6.56 -8.29 3.25
N ASP A 115 -7.33 -9.33 2.98
CA ASP A 115 -7.07 -10.28 1.91
C ASP A 115 -7.78 -9.82 0.62
N PRO A 116 -7.06 -9.34 -0.41
CA PRO A 116 -7.66 -8.92 -1.67
C PRO A 116 -7.92 -10.09 -2.64
N THR A 117 -7.51 -11.33 -2.32
CA THR A 117 -7.66 -12.48 -3.23
C THR A 117 -9.10 -12.78 -3.68
N PRO A 118 -10.15 -12.50 -2.88
CA PRO A 118 -11.52 -12.67 -3.34
C PRO A 118 -11.95 -11.63 -4.41
N ILE A 119 -11.17 -10.57 -4.64
CA ILE A 119 -11.49 -9.49 -5.59
C ILE A 119 -11.02 -9.91 -7.00
N THR A 120 -11.85 -10.72 -7.66
CA THR A 120 -11.53 -11.35 -8.95
C THR A 120 -12.12 -10.64 -10.16
N ALA A 121 -13.20 -9.88 -10.00
CA ALA A 121 -13.85 -9.19 -11.12
C ALA A 121 -13.02 -8.00 -11.59
N ARG A 122 -12.67 -7.98 -12.89
CA ARG A 122 -11.82 -6.95 -13.51
C ARG A 122 -12.48 -6.40 -14.79
N ASP A 123 -12.30 -5.11 -15.06
CA ASP A 123 -12.72 -4.49 -16.32
C ASP A 123 -11.66 -4.65 -17.42
N GLY A 124 -11.93 -4.13 -18.62
CA GLY A 124 -11.00 -4.20 -19.76
C GLY A 124 -9.67 -3.45 -19.56
N LEU A 125 -9.54 -2.66 -18.49
CA LEU A 125 -8.32 -1.98 -18.08
C LEU A 125 -7.66 -2.63 -16.85
N GLY A 126 -8.16 -3.79 -16.40
CA GLY A 126 -7.63 -4.52 -15.25
C GLY A 126 -8.01 -3.96 -13.88
N ARG A 127 -8.94 -2.99 -13.81
CA ARG A 127 -9.39 -2.40 -12.54
C ARG A 127 -10.46 -3.28 -11.90
N SER A 128 -10.52 -3.33 -10.57
CA SER A 128 -11.55 -4.08 -9.85
C SER A 128 -12.95 -3.58 -10.17
N VAL A 129 -13.91 -4.49 -10.31
CA VAL A 129 -15.32 -4.17 -10.56
C VAL A 129 -16.15 -4.48 -9.32
N TRP A 130 -16.85 -3.46 -8.81
CA TRP A 130 -17.72 -3.56 -7.64
C TRP A 130 -19.17 -3.29 -8.04
N VAL A 131 -20.07 -4.18 -7.62
CA VAL A 131 -21.50 -4.10 -7.92
C VAL A 131 -22.28 -3.98 -6.62
N THR A 132 -23.24 -3.06 -6.60
CA THR A 132 -24.27 -2.97 -5.55
C THR A 132 -25.65 -3.15 -6.19
N ARG A 133 -26.65 -3.51 -5.39
CA ARG A 133 -28.04 -3.60 -5.86
C ARG A 133 -28.58 -2.23 -6.28
N SER A 134 -29.63 -2.24 -7.11
CA SER A 134 -30.40 -1.03 -7.41
C SER A 134 -31.04 -0.43 -6.14
N ARG A 135 -31.17 0.90 -6.11
CA ARG A 135 -31.68 1.68 -4.95
C ARG A 135 -30.95 1.34 -3.64
N PRO A 136 -29.63 1.60 -3.57
CA PRO A 136 -28.85 1.35 -2.35
C PRO A 136 -29.35 2.26 -1.21
N LYS A 137 -29.37 1.69 0.00
CA LYS A 137 -29.56 2.47 1.23
C LYS A 137 -28.22 3.16 1.58
N ILE A 138 -28.27 4.13 2.50
CA ILE A 138 -27.10 4.96 2.89
C ILE A 138 -25.88 4.11 3.26
N ASP A 139 -26.07 3.00 3.97
CA ASP A 139 -25.00 2.07 4.35
C ASP A 139 -24.22 1.55 3.12
N ARG A 140 -24.91 1.27 2.02
CA ARG A 140 -24.30 0.76 0.78
C ARG A 140 -23.67 1.84 -0.08
N ILE A 141 -24.11 3.09 0.06
CA ILE A 141 -23.47 4.25 -0.58
C ILE A 141 -22.16 4.61 0.13
N ALA A 142 -22.05 4.31 1.43
CA ALA A 142 -20.81 4.49 2.20
C ALA A 142 -19.77 3.39 1.91
N CYS A 143 -20.18 2.19 1.47
CA CYS A 143 -19.25 1.09 1.16
C CYS A 143 -18.17 1.44 0.12
N PRO A 144 -18.46 2.11 -1.02
CA PRO A 144 -17.44 2.56 -1.96
C PRO A 144 -16.31 3.37 -1.31
N TRP A 145 -16.62 4.24 -0.35
CA TRP A 145 -15.61 5.01 0.36
C TRP A 145 -14.68 4.10 1.18
N LEU A 146 -15.24 3.12 1.89
CA LEU A 146 -14.47 2.16 2.67
C LEU A 146 -13.62 1.26 1.76
N ILE A 147 -14.22 0.72 0.70
CA ILE A 147 -13.55 -0.16 -0.24
C ILE A 147 -12.31 0.53 -0.82
N ARG A 148 -12.49 1.74 -1.38
CA ARG A 148 -11.41 2.51 -2.00
C ARG A 148 -10.31 2.96 -1.04
N ARG A 149 -10.54 2.90 0.27
CA ARG A 149 -9.61 3.44 1.26
C ARG A 149 -8.90 2.39 2.09
N PHE A 150 -9.50 1.21 2.21
CA PHE A 150 -8.97 0.14 3.07
C PHE A 150 -8.79 -1.18 2.34
N VAL A 151 -9.56 -1.47 1.28
CA VAL A 151 -9.62 -2.81 0.68
C VAL A 151 -8.99 -2.86 -0.71
N ASP A 152 -9.31 -1.88 -1.55
CA ASP A 152 -8.97 -1.86 -2.97
C ASP A 152 -8.68 -0.41 -3.42
N PRO A 153 -7.50 0.11 -3.03
CA PRO A 153 -7.10 1.51 -3.24
C PRO A 153 -6.77 1.87 -4.70
#